data_AF-A0A7Y8IDU4-F1
#
_entry.id   AF-A0A7Y8IDU4-F1
#
_cell.length_a   1.000
_cell.length_b   1.000
_cell.length_c   1.000
_cell.angle_alpha   90.00
_cell.angle_beta   90.00
_cell.angle_gamma   90.00
#
_symmetry.space_group_name_H-M   'P 1'
#
loop_
_entity.id
_entity.type
_entity.pdbx_description
1 polymer ?
#
loop_
_entity_poly.entity_id
_entity_poly.type
_entity_poly.pdbx_seq_one_letter_code
_entity_poly.pdbx_strand_id
1 'polypeptide(L)'
;MSYLVHRLNRVGNLLERILSVLVGVALAGFAATVILEVFCRYFLGFSLYWSNELATYLFIYLVFFGGSVALKRGELMNVAFVKDRLSPKWQNGATLLMFLIMMTFSLMASAFSTVLIQTSIKTKTVSPAMLIPMAIVYLPIFFGFGFLAFFSLVGFVNTFVHGSLKER
;
A
#
# COMPACT_ATOMS: atom_id res chain seq x y z
N MET A 1 11.77 -25.51 9.72
CA MET A 1 10.85 -24.67 8.92
C MET A 1 9.89 -23.82 9.76
N SER A 2 9.16 -24.37 10.73
CA SER A 2 8.10 -23.65 11.47
C SER A 2 8.56 -22.37 12.20
N TYR A 3 9.75 -22.38 12.80
CA TYR A 3 10.29 -21.21 13.53
C TYR A 3 10.53 -19.98 12.64
N LEU A 4 11.03 -20.19 11.41
CA LEU A 4 11.28 -19.11 10.45
C LEU A 4 9.97 -18.49 9.95
N VAL A 5 8.98 -19.33 9.63
CA VAL A 5 7.63 -18.89 9.24
C VAL A 5 6.96 -18.12 10.36
N HIS A 6 7.14 -18.55 11.61
CA HIS A 6 6.57 -17.85 12.76
C HIS A 6 7.22 -16.48 13.00
N ARG A 7 8.56 -16.37 12.87
CA ARG A 7 9.25 -15.07 12.91
C ARG A 7 8.82 -14.15 11.77
N LEU A 8 8.74 -14.67 10.55
CA LEU A 8 8.33 -13.91 9.37
C LEU A 8 6.91 -13.34 9.53
N ASN A 9 5.98 -14.16 10.04
CA ASN A 9 4.63 -13.71 10.34
C ASN A 9 4.59 -12.68 11.47
N ARG A 10 5.42 -12.81 12.51
CA ARG A 10 5.51 -11.81 13.59
C ARG A 10 5.97 -10.45 13.07
N VAL A 11 7.01 -10.43 12.23
CA VAL A 11 7.49 -9.20 11.57
C VAL A 11 6.40 -8.62 10.67
N GLY A 12 5.74 -9.46 9.87
CA GLY A 12 4.64 -9.01 9.02
C GLY A 12 3.46 -8.41 9.80
N ASN A 13 3.11 -8.96 10.95
CA ASN A 13 2.04 -8.42 11.79
C ASN A 13 2.44 -7.11 12.48
N LEU A 14 3.69 -6.97 12.90
CA LEU A 14 4.19 -5.70 13.44
C LEU A 14 4.16 -4.61 12.38
N LEU A 15 4.63 -4.92 11.18
CA LEU A 15 4.65 -4.00 10.05
C LEU A 15 3.22 -3.59 9.64
N GLU A 16 2.30 -4.56 9.56
CA GLU A 16 0.88 -4.30 9.29
C GLU A 16 0.25 -3.35 10.32
N ARG A 17 0.59 -3.51 11.60
CA ARG A 17 0.07 -2.63 12.66
C ARG A 17 0.60 -1.21 12.53
N ILE A 18 1.89 -1.05 12.24
CA ILE A 18 2.52 0.27 12.01
C ILE A 18 1.88 0.94 10.80
N LEU A 19 1.76 0.22 9.68
CA LEU A 19 1.16 0.74 8.46
C LEU A 19 -0.32 1.10 8.65
N SER A 20 -1.08 0.29 9.40
CA SER A 20 -2.47 0.59 9.72
C SER A 20 -2.64 1.89 10.52
N VAL A 21 -1.73 2.15 11.48
CA VAL A 21 -1.72 3.42 12.22
C VAL A 21 -1.39 4.58 11.29
N LEU A 22 -0.36 4.43 10.44
CA LEU A 22 0.00 5.46 9.45
C LEU A 22 -1.16 5.77 8.48
N VAL A 23 -1.86 4.75 8.00
CA VAL A 23 -3.04 4.88 7.15
C VAL A 23 -4.18 5.59 7.88
N GLY A 24 -4.42 5.24 9.15
CA GLY A 24 -5.42 5.92 9.97
C GLY A 24 -5.12 7.40 10.19
N VAL A 25 -3.85 7.75 10.45
CA VAL A 25 -3.40 9.14 10.58
C VAL A 25 -3.53 9.89 9.26
N ALA A 26 -3.13 9.27 8.14
CA ALA A 26 -3.26 9.87 6.82
C ALA A 26 -4.73 10.11 6.44
N LEU A 27 -5.62 9.16 6.74
CA LEU A 27 -7.06 9.30 6.54
C LEU A 27 -7.65 10.43 7.37
N ALA A 28 -7.29 10.51 8.65
CA ALA A 28 -7.76 11.59 9.53
C ALA A 28 -7.27 12.95 9.04
N GLY A 29 -6.00 13.06 8.64
CA GLY A 29 -5.45 14.29 8.06
C GLY A 29 -6.12 14.68 6.74
N PHE A 30 -6.36 13.71 5.85
CA PHE A 30 -7.06 13.91 4.59
C PHE A 30 -8.47 14.46 4.84
N ALA A 31 -9.24 13.78 5.70
CA ALA A 31 -10.60 14.20 6.05
C ALA A 31 -10.62 15.60 6.68
N ALA A 32 -9.71 15.87 7.64
CA ALA A 32 -9.59 17.18 8.26
C ALA A 32 -9.26 18.29 7.25
N THR A 33 -8.38 18.01 6.29
CA THR A 33 -8.00 18.95 5.24
C THR A 33 -9.19 19.29 4.34
N VAL A 34 -9.93 18.28 3.89
CA VAL A 34 -11.13 18.47 3.06
C VAL A 34 -12.24 19.21 3.82
N ILE A 35 -12.48 18.83 5.08
CA ILE A 35 -13.47 19.52 5.93
C ILE A 35 -13.08 20.99 6.12
N LEU A 36 -11.80 21.27 6.37
CA LEU A 36 -11.30 22.64 6.52
C LEU A 36 -11.46 23.44 5.22
N GLU A 37 -11.19 22.83 4.07
CA GLU A 37 -11.37 23.49 2.77
C GLU A 37 -12.83 23.88 2.52
N VAL A 38 -13.75 22.93 2.74
CA VAL A 38 -15.19 23.17 2.64
C VAL A 38 -15.60 24.27 3.63
N PHE A 39 -15.13 24.20 4.87
CA PHE A 39 -15.44 25.22 5.87
C PHE A 39 -14.97 26.62 5.44
N CYS A 40 -13.70 26.77 5.05
CA CYS A 40 -13.16 28.05 4.59
C CYS A 40 -13.92 28.58 3.37
N ARG A 41 -14.23 27.70 2.41
CA ARG A 41 -14.91 28.09 1.17
C ARG A 41 -16.33 28.60 1.40
N TYR A 42 -17.09 27.92 2.25
CA TYR A 42 -18.51 28.23 2.44
C TYR A 42 -18.76 29.24 3.58
N PHE A 43 -17.94 29.24 4.64
CA PHE A 43 -18.15 30.12 5.80
C PHE A 43 -17.26 31.36 5.78
N LEU A 44 -16.03 31.26 5.28
CA LEU A 44 -15.07 32.38 5.27
C LEU A 44 -14.94 33.04 3.89
N GLY A 45 -15.49 32.44 2.84
CA GLY A 45 -15.53 33.00 1.49
C GLY A 45 -14.18 33.00 0.75
N PHE A 46 -13.16 32.29 1.25
CA PHE A 46 -11.86 32.15 0.58
C PHE A 46 -11.46 30.67 0.46
N SER A 47 -10.62 30.37 -0.53
CA SER A 47 -10.11 29.00 -0.77
C SER A 47 -8.68 28.85 -0.26
N LEU A 48 -8.37 27.71 0.36
CA LEU A 48 -7.03 27.33 0.77
C LEU A 48 -6.27 26.74 -0.42
N TYR A 49 -5.40 27.54 -1.03
CA TYR A 49 -4.67 27.15 -2.24
C TYR A 49 -3.79 25.89 -2.08
N TRP A 50 -3.34 25.57 -0.86
CA TRP A 50 -2.52 24.40 -0.55
C TRP A 50 -3.34 23.14 -0.17
N SER A 51 -4.62 23.29 0.18
CA SER A 51 -5.43 22.21 0.75
C SER A 51 -5.58 21.03 -0.23
N ASN A 52 -5.83 21.33 -1.50
CA ASN A 52 -5.96 20.32 -2.55
C ASN A 52 -4.67 19.50 -2.74
N GLU A 53 -3.50 20.14 -2.66
CA GLU A 53 -2.22 19.44 -2.74
C GLU A 53 -2.01 18.54 -1.51
N LEU A 54 -2.24 19.06 -0.30
CA LEU A 54 -2.08 18.28 0.92
C LEU A 54 -3.02 17.07 0.95
N ALA A 55 -4.29 17.27 0.60
CA ALA A 55 -5.27 16.19 0.54
C ALA A 55 -4.83 15.12 -0.47
N THR A 56 -4.37 15.52 -1.66
CA THR A 56 -3.85 14.59 -2.67
C THR A 56 -2.65 13.80 -2.14
N TYR A 57 -1.73 14.46 -1.44
CA TYR A 57 -0.55 13.79 -0.88
C TYR A 57 -0.92 12.81 0.21
N LEU A 58 -1.76 13.20 1.17
CA LEU A 58 -2.26 12.30 2.21
C LEU A 58 -3.02 11.11 1.61
N PHE A 59 -3.80 11.34 0.55
CA PHE A 59 -4.48 10.28 -0.17
C PHE A 59 -3.52 9.30 -0.86
N ILE A 60 -2.42 9.78 -1.46
CA ILE A 60 -1.37 8.91 -2.01
C ILE A 60 -0.79 8.01 -0.91
N TYR A 61 -0.41 8.57 0.24
CA TYR A 61 0.09 7.79 1.38
C TYR A 61 -0.93 6.74 1.84
N LEU A 62 -2.20 7.13 1.91
CA LEU A 62 -3.32 6.26 2.30
C LEU A 62 -3.47 5.08 1.33
N VAL A 63 -3.49 5.32 0.02
CA VAL A 63 -3.72 4.27 -0.99
C VAL A 63 -2.58 3.26 -1.02
N PHE A 64 -1.33 3.73 -1.04
CA PHE A 64 -0.17 2.86 -1.16
C PHE A 64 0.08 2.02 0.10
N PHE A 65 -0.03 2.62 1.29
CA PHE A 65 0.13 1.88 2.54
C PHE A 65 -1.11 1.05 2.86
N GLY A 66 -2.32 1.58 2.60
CA GLY A 66 -3.58 0.87 2.78
C GLY A 66 -3.67 -0.37 1.91
N GLY A 67 -3.26 -0.29 0.64
CA GLY A 67 -3.20 -1.45 -0.25
C GLY A 67 -2.26 -2.55 0.26
N SER A 68 -1.10 -2.19 0.79
CA SER A 68 -0.18 -3.17 1.37
C SER A 68 -0.77 -3.87 2.60
N VAL A 69 -1.48 -3.14 3.47
CA VAL A 69 -2.21 -3.71 4.62
C VAL A 69 -3.34 -4.62 4.17
N ALA A 70 -4.14 -4.19 3.17
CA ALA A 70 -5.22 -4.98 2.59
C ALA A 70 -4.71 -6.31 2.01
N LEU A 71 -3.52 -6.33 1.39
CA LEU A 71 -2.89 -7.58 0.95
C LEU A 71 -2.64 -8.54 2.11
N LYS A 72 -2.05 -8.04 3.20
CA LYS A 72 -1.73 -8.84 4.39
C LYS A 72 -2.98 -9.41 5.05
N ARG A 73 -4.10 -8.68 4.99
CA ARG A 73 -5.42 -9.12 5.47
C ARG A 73 -6.13 -10.08 4.52
N GLY A 74 -5.60 -10.29 3.31
CA GLY A 74 -6.19 -11.16 2.29
C GLY A 74 -7.32 -10.50 1.48
N GLU A 75 -7.54 -9.19 1.67
CA GLU A 75 -8.64 -8.46 1.04
C GLU A 75 -8.39 -8.19 -0.46
N LEU A 76 -7.13 -8.09 -0.89
CA LEU A 76 -6.77 -7.93 -2.31
C LEU A 76 -6.77 -9.23 -3.12
N MET A 77 -6.70 -10.39 -2.47
CA MET A 77 -6.59 -11.71 -3.11
C MET A 77 -7.89 -12.50 -3.10
N ASN A 78 -9.01 -11.82 -2.91
CA ASN A 78 -10.32 -12.45 -2.88
C ASN A 78 -10.96 -12.45 -4.27
N VAL A 79 -10.33 -13.13 -5.22
CA VAL A 79 -11.02 -13.56 -6.46
C VAL A 79 -11.87 -14.80 -6.11
N ALA A 80 -12.74 -14.67 -5.10
CA ALA A 80 -13.61 -15.73 -4.61
C ALA A 80 -14.37 -16.40 -5.77
N PHE A 81 -14.88 -15.57 -6.68
CA PHE A 81 -15.65 -16.02 -7.83
C PHE A 81 -14.91 -17.00 -8.76
N VAL A 82 -13.59 -16.85 -8.91
CA VAL A 82 -12.77 -17.76 -9.71
C VAL A 82 -12.35 -18.95 -8.85
N LYS A 83 -11.87 -18.73 -7.61
CA LYS A 83 -11.44 -19.82 -6.72
C LYS A 83 -12.55 -20.84 -6.44
N ASP A 84 -13.79 -20.38 -6.24
CA ASP A 84 -14.93 -21.23 -5.87
C ASP A 84 -15.32 -22.22 -6.98
N ARG A 85 -14.89 -21.98 -8.23
CA ARG A 85 -15.12 -22.90 -9.37
C ARG A 85 -13.95 -23.85 -9.64
N LEU A 86 -12.80 -23.68 -9.00
CA LEU A 86 -11.64 -24.56 -9.21
C LEU A 86 -11.57 -25.66 -8.14
N SER A 87 -11.08 -26.84 -8.53
CA SER A 87 -10.82 -27.90 -7.55
C SER A 87 -9.64 -27.55 -6.63
N PRO A 88 -9.56 -28.12 -5.41
CA PRO A 88 -8.68 -27.62 -4.35
C PRO A 88 -7.17 -27.66 -4.69
N LYS A 89 -6.77 -28.53 -5.62
CA LYS A 89 -5.39 -28.60 -6.14
C LYS A 89 -5.05 -27.40 -7.03
N TRP A 90 -5.99 -26.95 -7.85
CA TRP A 90 -5.79 -25.80 -8.74
C TRP A 90 -5.94 -24.46 -8.00
N GLN A 91 -6.75 -24.40 -6.94
CA GLN A 91 -6.84 -23.22 -6.07
C GLN A 91 -5.49 -22.87 -5.43
N ASN A 92 -4.74 -23.88 -5.01
CA ASN A 92 -3.38 -23.73 -4.47
C ASN A 92 -2.41 -23.16 -5.52
N GLY A 93 -2.37 -23.77 -6.70
CA GLY A 93 -1.52 -23.32 -7.81
C GLY A 93 -1.85 -21.90 -8.25
N ALA A 94 -3.14 -21.57 -8.40
CA ALA A 94 -3.60 -20.23 -8.75
C ALA A 94 -3.21 -19.20 -7.68
N THR A 95 -3.33 -19.54 -6.39
CA THR A 95 -2.94 -18.64 -5.30
C THR A 95 -1.43 -18.37 -5.29
N LEU A 96 -0.60 -19.39 -5.46
CA LEU A 96 0.86 -19.24 -5.58
C LEU A 96 1.24 -18.37 -6.79
N LEU A 97 0.59 -18.60 -7.92
CA LEU A 97 0.81 -17.82 -9.14
C LEU A 97 0.42 -16.35 -8.96
N MET A 98 -0.70 -16.06 -8.28
CA MET A 98 -1.09 -14.68 -7.94
C MET A 98 -0.06 -14.00 -7.03
N PHE A 99 0.42 -14.67 -5.98
CA PHE A 99 1.48 -14.13 -5.13
C PHE A 99 2.78 -13.88 -5.92
N LEU A 100 3.13 -14.77 -6.84
CA LEU A 100 4.30 -14.59 -7.71
C LEU A 100 4.14 -13.36 -8.61
N ILE A 101 3.00 -13.21 -9.29
CA ILE A 101 2.73 -12.05 -10.16
C ILE A 101 2.72 -10.75 -9.34
N MET A 102 2.05 -10.74 -8.18
CA MET A 102 2.04 -9.55 -7.32
C MET A 102 3.44 -9.20 -6.85
N MET A 103 4.25 -10.19 -6.47
CA MET A 103 5.63 -9.98 -6.03
C MET A 103 6.47 -9.38 -7.15
N THR A 104 6.44 -9.95 -8.36
CA THR A 104 7.23 -9.45 -9.49
C THR A 104 6.80 -8.05 -9.90
N PHE A 105 5.49 -7.82 -10.02
CA PHE A 105 4.93 -6.51 -10.34
C PHE A 105 5.32 -5.45 -9.30
N SER A 106 5.16 -5.76 -8.01
CA SER A 106 5.47 -4.81 -6.93
C SER A 106 6.96 -4.52 -6.81
N LEU A 107 7.84 -5.50 -6.99
CA LEU A 107 9.28 -5.26 -7.05
C LEU A 107 9.66 -4.37 -8.23
N MET A 108 9.08 -4.64 -9.41
CA MET A 108 9.31 -3.83 -10.60
C MET A 108 8.82 -2.39 -10.38
N ALA A 109 7.61 -2.20 -9.87
CA ALA A 109 7.04 -0.89 -9.59
C ALA A 109 7.84 -0.11 -8.53
N SER A 110 8.30 -0.79 -7.48
CA SER A 110 9.19 -0.20 -6.49
C SER A 110 10.52 0.23 -7.13
N ALA A 111 11.15 -0.60 -7.97
CA ALA A 111 12.36 -0.21 -8.68
C ALA A 111 12.15 1.03 -9.58
N PHE A 112 11.09 1.06 -10.39
CA PHE A 112 10.78 2.21 -11.25
C PHE A 112 10.48 3.49 -10.46
N SER A 113 9.86 3.39 -9.28
CA SER A 113 9.60 4.56 -8.45
C SER A 113 10.89 5.24 -7.96
N THR A 114 12.01 4.52 -7.87
CA THR A 114 13.30 5.14 -7.53
C THR A 114 13.77 6.11 -8.62
N VAL A 115 13.47 5.85 -9.88
CA VAL A 115 13.78 6.75 -11.00
C VAL A 115 13.01 8.05 -10.86
N LEU A 116 11.72 8.00 -10.47
CA LEU A 116 10.91 9.19 -10.20
C LEU A 116 11.52 10.02 -9.07
N ILE A 117 11.84 9.37 -7.93
CA ILE A 117 12.45 10.03 -6.76
C ILE A 117 13.78 10.69 -7.12
N GLN A 118 14.68 9.95 -7.80
CA GLN A 118 15.98 10.45 -8.19
C GLN A 118 15.87 11.61 -9.18
N THR A 119 14.95 11.51 -10.14
CA THR A 119 14.72 12.59 -11.12
C THR A 119 14.26 13.85 -10.39
N SER A 120 13.27 13.74 -9.49
CA SER A 120 12.78 14.89 -8.71
C SER A 120 13.84 15.54 -7.83
N ILE A 121 14.74 14.75 -7.24
CA ILE A 121 15.87 15.29 -6.46
C ILE A 121 16.83 16.05 -7.36
N LYS A 122 17.19 15.49 -8.52
CA LYS A 122 18.11 16.12 -9.49
C LYS A 122 17.55 17.41 -10.06
N THR A 123 16.27 17.44 -10.41
CA THR A 123 15.60 18.61 -10.98
C THR A 123 15.15 19.62 -9.91
N LYS A 124 15.32 19.30 -8.62
CA LYS A 124 14.83 20.10 -7.48
C LYS A 124 13.36 20.49 -7.64
N THR A 125 12.55 19.58 -8.17
CA THR A 125 11.13 19.85 -8.45
C THR A 125 10.36 19.95 -7.13
N VAL A 126 9.67 21.07 -6.96
CA VAL A 126 8.80 21.37 -5.81
C VAL A 126 7.36 21.52 -6.25
N SER A 127 6.42 21.27 -5.34
CA SER A 127 5.01 21.44 -5.63
C SER A 127 4.64 22.93 -5.81
N PRO A 128 3.71 23.27 -6.72
CA PRO A 128 3.37 24.66 -7.01
C PRO A 128 2.82 25.44 -5.82
N ALA A 129 1.95 24.84 -5.00
CA ALA A 129 1.31 25.54 -3.88
C ALA A 129 2.12 25.42 -2.58
N MET A 130 2.51 24.20 -2.20
CA MET A 130 3.18 23.96 -0.91
C MET A 130 4.71 24.08 -0.95
N LEU A 131 5.32 24.15 -2.14
CA LEU A 131 6.77 24.15 -2.33
C LEU A 131 7.46 22.94 -1.69
N ILE A 132 6.75 21.82 -1.57
CA ILE A 132 7.28 20.57 -1.00
C ILE A 132 8.07 19.83 -2.07
N PRO A 133 9.25 19.26 -1.74
CA PRO A 133 9.97 18.41 -2.68
C PRO A 133 9.12 17.22 -3.15
N MET A 134 8.91 17.09 -4.45
CA MET A 134 8.11 16.00 -5.03
C MET A 134 8.68 14.61 -4.73
N ALA A 135 9.97 14.54 -4.40
CA ALA A 135 10.61 13.33 -3.88
C ALA A 135 9.85 12.73 -2.69
N ILE A 136 9.34 13.56 -1.77
CA ILE A 136 8.57 13.12 -0.60
C ILE A 136 7.23 12.53 -1.02
N VAL A 137 6.56 13.17 -1.99
CA VAL A 137 5.27 12.72 -2.55
C VAL A 137 5.39 11.35 -3.22
N TYR A 138 6.57 11.03 -3.78
CA TYR A 138 6.82 9.74 -4.44
C TYR A 138 7.33 8.63 -3.50
N LEU A 139 7.74 8.95 -2.26
CA LEU A 139 8.19 7.93 -1.29
C LEU A 139 7.14 6.83 -0.99
N PRO A 140 5.84 7.14 -0.82
CA PRO A 140 4.83 6.11 -0.57
C PRO A 140 4.72 5.11 -1.71
N ILE A 141 5.01 5.53 -2.94
CA ILE A 141 4.99 4.63 -4.10
C ILE A 141 6.10 3.58 -3.91
N PHE A 142 7.31 4.02 -3.60
CA PHE A 142 8.46 3.14 -3.38
C PHE A 142 8.23 2.19 -2.20
N PHE A 143 7.88 2.74 -1.03
CA PHE A 143 7.70 1.97 0.19
C PHE A 143 6.44 1.11 0.15
N GLY A 144 5.33 1.62 -0.39
CA GLY A 144 4.07 0.90 -0.50
C GLY A 144 4.20 -0.34 -1.38
N PHE A 145 4.80 -0.21 -2.56
CA PHE A 145 5.10 -1.38 -3.39
C PHE A 145 6.14 -2.30 -2.75
N GLY A 146 7.15 -1.77 -2.05
CA GLY A 146 8.09 -2.59 -1.29
C GLY A 146 7.42 -3.43 -0.19
N PHE A 147 6.48 -2.84 0.56
CA PHE A 147 5.70 -3.56 1.57
C PHE A 147 4.72 -4.55 0.94
N LEU A 148 4.13 -4.21 -0.20
CA LEU A 148 3.27 -5.12 -0.97
C LEU A 148 4.07 -6.35 -1.45
N ALA A 149 5.30 -6.16 -1.94
CA ALA A 149 6.21 -7.25 -2.29
C ALA A 149 6.53 -8.13 -1.09
N PHE A 150 6.83 -7.52 0.06
CA PHE A 150 7.11 -8.23 1.30
C PHE A 150 5.91 -9.06 1.77
N PHE A 151 4.70 -8.49 1.80
CA PHE A 151 3.51 -9.24 2.18
C PHE A 151 3.14 -10.33 1.19
N SER A 152 3.41 -10.11 -0.11
CA SER A 152 3.28 -11.14 -1.13
C SER A 152 4.22 -12.32 -0.86
N LEU A 153 5.47 -12.04 -0.46
CA LEU A 153 6.45 -13.07 -0.04
C LEU A 153 5.94 -13.87 1.15
N VAL A 154 5.46 -13.17 2.18
CA VAL A 154 4.91 -13.80 3.39
C VAL A 154 3.74 -14.72 3.05
N GLY A 155 2.84 -14.26 2.18
CA GLY A 155 1.70 -15.06 1.70
C GLY A 155 2.11 -16.26 0.86
N PHE A 156 3.09 -16.10 -0.04
CA PHE A 156 3.67 -17.18 -0.82
C PHE A 156 4.26 -18.28 0.06
N VAL A 157 5.14 -17.91 1.02
CA VAL A 157 5.77 -18.86 1.93
C VAL A 157 4.75 -19.56 2.82
N ASN A 158 3.75 -18.84 3.33
CA ASN A 158 2.69 -19.45 4.14
C ASN A 158 1.87 -20.47 3.33
N THR A 159 1.51 -20.13 2.10
CA THR A 159 0.74 -21.02 1.20
C THR A 159 1.54 -22.27 0.84
N PHE A 160 2.85 -22.12 0.58
CA PHE A 160 3.74 -23.23 0.26
C PHE A 160 3.92 -24.21 1.43
N VAL A 161 4.00 -23.70 2.67
CA VAL A 161 4.24 -24.53 3.87
C VAL A 161 2.98 -25.19 4.41
N HIS A 162 1.82 -24.52 4.36
CA HIS A 162 0.60 -25.03 5.00
C HIS A 162 -0.42 -25.63 4.03
N GLY A 163 -0.30 -25.38 2.72
CA GLY A 163 -1.37 -25.68 1.76
C GLY A 163 -2.62 -24.84 2.04
N SER A 164 -3.35 -24.43 1.00
CA SER A 164 -4.48 -23.47 1.10
C SER A 164 -5.70 -23.94 1.89
N LEU A 165 -5.64 -25.08 2.59
CA LEU A 165 -6.78 -25.72 3.24
C LEU A 165 -6.55 -25.90 4.74
N LYS A 166 -6.26 -24.80 5.42
CA LYS A 166 -6.80 -24.65 6.76
C LYS A 166 -7.44 -23.29 6.83
N GLU A 167 -8.73 -23.32 6.51
CA GLU A 167 -9.73 -22.25 6.55
C GLU A 167 -9.34 -21.13 7.52
N ARG A 168 -9.36 -19.90 6.98
CA ARG A 168 -9.65 -18.70 7.75
C ARG A 168 -10.97 -18.15 7.25
#